data_AF-A0A3B3B9G4-F1
#
_entry.id   AF-A0A3B3B9G4-F1
#
_cell.length_a   1.000
_cell.length_b   1.000
_cell.length_c   1.000
_cell.angle_alpha   90.00
_cell.angle_beta   90.00
_cell.angle_gamma   90.00
#
_symmetry.space_group_name_H-M   'P 1'
#
loop_
_entity.id
_entity.type
_entity.pdbx_description
1 polymer ?
#
loop_
_entity_poly.entity_id
_entity_poly.type
_entity_poly.pdbx_seq_one_letter_code
_entity_poly.pdbx_strand_id
1 'polypeptide(L)'
;MSRFHGDGVRYRAKLIGLDPVPDSQGEKMCWDSMMKLKGLEAVARRQGKHKQKIWLKISSSGLKIVEERTGVICLLSLHLCIPGRSSSS
;
A
#
# COMPACT_ATOMS: atom_id res chain seq x y z
N MET A 1 2.92 -27.57 2.29
CA MET A 1 3.32 -26.15 2.24
C MET A 1 2.65 -25.45 1.04
N SER A 2 1.36 -25.11 1.12
CA SER A 2 0.60 -24.57 -0.03
C SER A 2 -0.35 -23.43 0.35
N ARG A 3 0.02 -22.59 1.34
CA ARG A 3 -0.84 -21.46 1.78
C ARG A 3 -0.83 -20.28 0.79
N PHE A 4 0.22 -20.17 -0.02
CA PHE A 4 0.44 -19.07 -0.96
C PHE A 4 0.46 -19.50 -2.43
N HIS A 5 0.12 -20.77 -2.72
CA HIS A 5 -0.04 -21.28 -4.08
C HIS A 5 -1.46 -20.97 -4.59
N GLY A 6 -1.60 -20.60 -5.88
CA GLY A 6 -2.86 -20.17 -6.46
C GLY A 6 -3.29 -18.76 -6.03
N ASP A 7 -4.55 -18.60 -5.63
CA ASP A 7 -5.13 -17.31 -5.18
C ASP A 7 -4.55 -16.79 -3.86
N GLY A 8 -3.75 -17.59 -3.16
CA GLY A 8 -3.12 -17.22 -1.88
C GLY A 8 -4.14 -16.92 -0.78
N VAL A 9 -3.81 -15.98 0.10
CA VAL A 9 -4.64 -15.56 1.24
C VAL A 9 -5.21 -14.17 1.01
N ARG A 10 -6.49 -13.98 1.32
CA ARG A 10 -7.16 -12.67 1.27
C ARG A 10 -7.46 -12.18 2.69
N TYR A 11 -7.14 -10.92 2.96
CA TYR A 11 -7.42 -10.25 4.24
C TYR A 11 -8.30 -9.03 4.02
N ARG A 12 -9.36 -8.88 4.82
CA ARG A 12 -10.11 -7.62 4.88
C ARG A 12 -9.30 -6.61 5.69
N ALA A 13 -9.04 -5.46 5.09
CA ALA A 13 -8.31 -4.37 5.73
C ALA A 13 -8.91 -3.02 5.35
N LYS A 14 -8.35 -1.95 5.91
CA LYS A 14 -8.70 -0.57 5.57
C LYS A 14 -7.46 0.16 5.11
N LEU A 15 -7.53 0.84 3.98
CA LEU A 15 -6.44 1.66 3.47
C LEU A 15 -6.40 2.99 4.25
N ILE A 16 -5.25 3.31 4.85
CA ILE A 16 -5.03 4.58 5.57
C ILE A 16 -4.61 5.67 4.58
N GLY A 17 -3.69 5.32 3.67
CA GLY A 17 -3.19 6.17 2.61
C GLY A 17 -1.88 5.62 2.04
N LEU A 18 -1.30 6.33 1.09
CA LEU A 18 0.00 6.04 0.49
C LEU A 18 0.90 7.26 0.70
N ASP A 19 2.14 7.03 1.14
CA ASP A 19 3.13 8.08 1.34
C ASP A 19 4.42 7.66 0.63
N PRO A 20 4.98 8.49 -0.27
CA PRO A 20 6.28 8.21 -0.86
C PRO A 20 7.36 8.37 0.21
N VAL A 21 8.24 7.38 0.29
CA VAL A 21 9.38 7.35 1.22
C VAL A 21 10.70 7.55 0.46
N PRO A 22 11.69 8.22 1.08
CA PRO A 22 12.97 8.51 0.43
C PRO A 22 13.85 7.28 0.22
N ASP A 23 13.79 6.31 1.14
CA ASP A 23 14.63 5.11 1.13
C ASP A 23 13.79 3.82 1.08
N SER A 24 14.41 2.71 0.69
CA SER A 24 13.73 1.40 0.65
C SER A 24 13.58 0.75 2.02
N GLN A 25 14.35 1.18 3.04
CA GLN A 25 14.38 0.56 4.37
C GLN A 25 14.67 1.60 5.46
N GLY A 26 14.05 1.45 6.64
CA GLY A 26 14.32 2.27 7.83
C GLY A 26 13.13 2.32 8.78
N GLU A 27 13.31 1.91 10.04
CA GLU A 27 12.23 1.88 11.03
C GLU A 27 11.69 3.28 11.33
N LYS A 28 12.59 4.23 11.59
CA LYS A 28 12.23 5.63 11.86
C LYS A 28 11.42 6.24 10.71
N MET A 29 11.85 6.00 9.47
CA MET A 29 11.16 6.46 8.26
C MET A 29 9.75 5.86 8.14
N CYS A 30 9.62 4.53 8.30
CA CYS A 30 8.31 3.88 8.30
C CYS A 30 7.40 4.41 9.41
N TRP A 31 7.96 4.70 10.58
CA TRP A 31 7.24 5.26 11.71
C TRP A 31 6.75 6.69 11.41
N ASP A 32 7.63 7.55 10.89
CA ASP A 32 7.32 8.93 10.51
C ASP A 32 6.21 8.98 9.44
N SER A 33 6.32 8.19 8.37
CA SER A 33 5.28 8.07 7.34
C SER A 33 3.96 7.54 7.89
N MET A 34 4.01 6.54 8.77
CA MET A 34 2.82 6.00 9.40
C MET A 34 2.13 7.03 10.32
N MET A 35 2.89 7.85 11.05
CA MET A 35 2.34 8.93 11.88
C MET A 35 1.72 10.04 11.04
N LYS A 36 2.38 10.44 9.95
CA LYS A 36 1.84 11.39 8.97
C LYS A 36 0.50 10.91 8.39
N LEU A 37 0.44 9.67 7.90
CA LEU A 37 -0.78 9.09 7.33
C LEU A 37 -1.92 8.98 8.36
N LYS A 38 -1.61 8.60 9.61
CA LYS A 38 -2.61 8.58 10.69
C LYS A 38 -3.12 9.99 11.03
N GLY A 39 -2.25 11.00 11.02
CA GLY A 39 -2.65 12.39 11.20
C GLY A 39 -3.60 12.88 10.11
N LEU A 40 -3.28 12.60 8.84
CA LEU A 40 -4.14 12.92 7.70
C LEU A 40 -5.48 12.19 7.78
N GLU A 41 -5.49 10.92 8.17
CA GLU A 41 -6.73 10.18 8.35
C GLU A 41 -7.59 10.72 9.50
N ALA A 42 -6.97 11.19 10.59
CA ALA A 42 -7.70 11.84 11.68
C ALA A 42 -8.41 13.11 11.18
N VAL A 43 -7.77 13.89 10.31
CA VAL A 43 -8.39 15.06 9.67
C VAL A 43 -9.51 14.63 8.71
N ALA A 44 -9.27 13.63 7.86
CA ALA A 44 -10.26 13.11 6.92
C ALA A 44 -11.51 12.58 7.65
N ARG A 45 -11.32 11.88 8.77
CA ARG A 45 -12.40 11.41 9.63
C ARG A 45 -13.23 12.54 10.21
N ARG A 46 -12.60 13.65 10.62
CA ARG A 46 -13.31 14.87 11.06
C ARG A 46 -14.12 15.51 9.93
N GLN A 47 -13.69 15.36 8.69
CA GLN A 47 -14.43 15.78 7.49
C GLN A 47 -15.50 14.77 7.04
N GLY A 48 -15.74 13.69 7.81
CA GLY A 48 -16.71 12.65 7.48
C GLY A 48 -16.24 11.65 6.41
N LYS A 49 -14.97 11.70 5.99
CA LYS A 49 -14.39 10.72 5.06
C LYS A 49 -13.93 9.48 5.85
N HIS A 50 -14.42 8.31 5.44
CA HIS A 50 -14.06 7.04 6.07
C HIS A 50 -12.98 6.31 5.24
N LYS A 51 -12.07 5.61 5.93
CA LYS A 51 -11.07 4.75 5.29
C LYS A 51 -11.73 3.77 4.29
N GLN A 52 -11.12 3.64 3.11
CA GLN A 52 -11.57 2.68 2.09
C GLN A 52 -11.38 1.24 2.60
N LYS A 53 -12.40 0.41 2.47
CA LYS A 53 -12.29 -1.03 2.74
C LYS A 53 -11.64 -1.71 1.55
N ILE A 54 -10.62 -2.51 1.82
CA ILE A 54 -9.82 -3.20 0.82
C ILE A 54 -9.66 -4.67 1.17
N TRP A 55 -9.40 -5.46 0.14
CA TRP A 55 -8.88 -6.82 0.23
C TRP A 55 -7.39 -6.81 -0.06
N LEU A 56 -6.60 -7.22 0.92
CA LEU A 56 -5.18 -7.50 0.73
C LEU A 56 -5.02 -8.98 0.35
N LYS A 57 -4.65 -9.23 -0.91
CA LYS A 57 -4.34 -10.57 -1.40
C LYS A 57 -2.83 -10.80 -1.33
N ILE A 58 -2.42 -11.88 -0.66
CA ILE A 58 -1.05 -12.29 -0.46
C ILE A 58 -0.87 -13.65 -1.14
N SER A 59 -0.13 -13.67 -2.25
CA SER A 59 0.22 -14.90 -2.98
C SER A 59 1.72 -14.98 -3.17
N SER A 60 2.20 -16.15 -3.61
CA SER A 60 3.61 -16.34 -4.00
C SER A 60 4.06 -15.39 -5.12
N SER A 61 3.13 -14.90 -5.94
CA SER A 61 3.39 -13.88 -6.97
C SER A 61 3.49 -12.46 -6.42
N GLY A 62 3.19 -12.22 -5.14
CA GLY A 62 3.29 -10.91 -4.50
C GLY A 62 2.03 -10.45 -3.75
N LEU A 63 1.99 -9.14 -3.46
CA LEU A 63 0.91 -8.48 -2.74
C LEU A 63 0.02 -7.69 -3.70
N LYS A 64 -1.30 -7.85 -3.60
CA LYS A 64 -2.28 -7.07 -4.37
C LYS A 64 -3.28 -6.42 -3.42
N ILE A 65 -3.49 -5.12 -3.60
CA ILE A 65 -4.51 -4.34 -2.91
C ILE A 65 -5.70 -4.19 -3.85
N VAL A 66 -6.86 -4.66 -3.44
CA VAL A 66 -8.10 -4.61 -4.22
C VAL A 66 -9.16 -3.86 -3.43
N GLU A 67 -9.83 -2.90 -4.04
CA GLU A 67 -10.92 -2.20 -3.36
C GLU A 67 -12.14 -3.11 -3.17
N GLU A 68 -12.76 -3.08 -1.97
CA GLU A 68 -13.88 -3.97 -1.63
C GLU A 68 -15.15 -3.70 -2.46
N ARG A 69 -15.38 -2.45 -2.87
CA ARG A 69 -16.61 -2.03 -3.56
C ARG A 69 -16.53 -2.18 -5.08
N THR A 70 -15.44 -1.72 -5.67
CA THR A 70 -15.29 -1.69 -7.14
C THR A 70 -14.56 -2.93 -7.68
N GLY A 71 -13.85 -3.68 -6.82
CA GLY A 71 -13.01 -4.79 -7.25
C GLY A 71 -11.78 -4.35 -8.05
N VAL A 72 -11.53 -3.05 -8.18
CA VAL A 72 -10.39 -2.50 -8.91
C VAL A 72 -9.13 -2.72 -8.09
N ILE A 73 -8.09 -3.21 -8.76
CA ILE A 73 -6.75 -3.34 -8.17
C ILE A 73 -6.17 -1.92 -8.08
N CYS A 74 -5.97 -1.42 -6.87
CA CYS A 74 -5.48 -0.05 -6.64
C CYS A 74 -4.01 0.15 -7.04
N LEU A 75 -3.35 -0.89 -7.56
CA LEU A 75 -1.97 -0.88 -8.06
C LEU A 75 -1.84 -0.18 -9.43
N LEU A 76 -2.64 0.85 -9.71
CA LEU A 76 -2.34 1.75 -10.83
C LEU A 76 -1.33 2.78 -10.34
N SER A 77 -0.11 2.68 -10.87
CA SER A 77 1.01 3.63 -10.73
C SER A 77 2.02 3.34 -9.61
N LEU A 78 2.64 2.15 -9.64
CA LEU A 78 4.05 2.04 -9.22
C LEU A 78 4.96 2.25 -10.44
N HIS A 79 4.78 3.36 -11.17
CA HIS A 79 5.70 3.78 -12.24
C HIS A 79 6.60 4.93 -11.79
N LEU A 80 7.11 4.85 -10.55
CA LEU A 80 8.20 5.71 -10.10
C LEU A 80 8.95 5.10 -8.90
N CYS A 81 9.57 3.95 -9.07
CA CYS A 81 10.73 3.57 -8.27
C CYS A 81 11.56 2.48 -8.97
N ILE A 82 12.16 2.83 -10.10
CA ILE A 82 13.42 2.20 -10.51
C ILE A 82 14.50 3.28 -10.32
N PRO A 83 15.26 3.28 -9.20
CA PRO A 83 16.51 4.01 -9.15
C PRO A 83 17.54 3.16 -9.92
N GLY A 84 17.76 3.48 -11.20
CA GLY A 84 18.71 2.71 -12.00
C GLY A 84 18.61 2.89 -13.50
N ARG A 85 18.85 4.12 -13.98
CA ARG A 85 19.48 4.28 -15.30
C ARG A 85 20.78 5.03 -15.09
N SER A 86 21.84 4.25 -14.91
CA SER A 86 23.23 4.66 -15.10
C SER A 86 23.35 5.38 -16.44
N SER A 87 23.39 6.70 -16.42
CA SER A 87 23.97 7.50 -17.50
C SER A 87 25.47 7.54 -17.28
N SER A 88 26.14 6.58 -17.92
CA SER A 88 27.54 6.66 -18.29
C SER A 88 27.74 7.90 -19.16
N SER A 89 28.65 8.77 -18.75
CA SER A 89 29.38 9.72 -19.60
C SER A 89 30.80 9.82 -19.06
#